data_AF-A0A7X9EAN0-F1
#
_entry.id   AF-A0A7X9EAN0-F1
#
_cell.length_a   1.000
_cell.length_b   1.000
_cell.length_c   1.000
_cell.angle_alpha   90.00
_cell.angle_beta   90.00
_cell.angle_gamma   90.00
#
_symmetry.space_group_name_H-M   'P 1'
#
loop_
_entity.id
_entity.type
_entity.pdbx_description
1 polymer ?
#
loop_
_entity_poly.entity_id
_entity_poly.type
_entity_poly.pdbx_seq_one_letter_code
_entity_poly.pdbx_strand_id
1 'polypeptide(L)'
;MAFGGNQEFSVAEKENGLEFIVNKMSVKDTKVDISLRMAVSLEGESLVFDADIINNETDTLITDFDYPVIGNIRTLAGGKPALLWPRQCGQKYINIGDYLTCLEPSGKIAGDKMSMTYPGDGSMQWMALEEKDQVLYFSSHDSDFYSTELCVMGSDSDLGAVALTIDKMPFIKYGETWKAPSSVIKLYTGTWHHGVRDYINWSKNWKKTYSKPKWVKDMMGYYLVINKQQYGTEMWKYDTLPQLYKLAVDTGCDTLGLFGWYDSGHDNQYPELKVSDSLGGEQALKDNIKKVQKEGGNVTLYFQGHLIDVTTDYYKNVGCNYEAKNHWGVPYYEQYSKYYYSSFLKNYTFKTFATACPSCTEWQQLMEE
;
A
#
# COMPACT_ATOMS: atom_id res chain seq x y z
N MET A 1 6.59 -4.03 -24.83
CA MET A 1 6.42 -2.61 -24.46
C MET A 1 5.96 -1.86 -25.69
N ALA A 2 4.87 -1.13 -25.58
CA ALA A 2 4.35 -0.27 -26.61
C ALA A 2 4.48 1.18 -26.12
N PHE A 3 5.08 2.05 -26.92
CA PHE A 3 5.26 3.45 -26.55
C PHE A 3 4.23 4.32 -27.23
N GLY A 4 3.66 5.29 -26.51
CA GLY A 4 2.67 6.23 -27.04
C GLY A 4 3.18 7.00 -28.26
N GLY A 5 4.46 7.42 -28.25
CA GLY A 5 5.08 8.12 -29.38
C GLY A 5 5.23 7.30 -30.67
N ASN A 6 5.04 5.99 -30.62
CA ASN A 6 5.10 5.09 -31.78
C ASN A 6 3.70 4.71 -32.30
N GLN A 7 2.64 5.28 -31.72
CA GLN A 7 1.26 4.99 -32.11
C GLN A 7 0.71 6.08 -33.03
N GLU A 8 -0.19 5.66 -33.92
CA GLU A 8 -0.98 6.55 -34.76
C GLU A 8 -2.39 6.63 -34.17
N PHE A 9 -2.67 7.70 -33.44
CA PHE A 9 -3.98 7.90 -32.83
C PHE A 9 -4.93 8.62 -33.78
N SER A 10 -6.17 8.13 -33.85
CA SER A 10 -7.30 8.93 -34.28
C SER A 10 -7.67 9.89 -33.14
N VAL A 11 -7.73 11.18 -33.43
CA VAL A 11 -8.06 12.21 -32.44
C VAL A 11 -9.46 12.74 -32.71
N ALA A 12 -10.31 12.75 -31.69
CA ALA A 12 -11.64 13.34 -31.73
C ALA A 12 -11.76 14.46 -30.70
N GLU A 13 -12.17 15.64 -31.16
CA GLU A 13 -12.51 16.77 -30.30
C GLU A 13 -13.90 16.56 -29.70
N LYS A 14 -14.02 16.81 -28.39
CA LYS A 14 -15.27 16.83 -27.63
C LYS A 14 -15.43 18.24 -27.05
N GLU A 15 -16.64 18.59 -26.63
CA GLU A 15 -16.97 19.92 -26.11
C GLU A 15 -15.99 20.43 -25.04
N ASN A 16 -15.54 19.56 -24.13
CA ASN A 16 -14.62 19.89 -23.04
C ASN A 16 -13.36 19.02 -23.02
N GLY A 17 -12.92 18.47 -24.15
CA GLY A 17 -11.81 17.52 -24.11
C GLY A 17 -11.38 16.92 -25.44
N LEU A 18 -10.40 16.03 -25.36
CA LEU A 18 -9.86 15.29 -26.47
C LEU A 18 -9.93 13.79 -26.19
N GLU A 19 -10.19 13.01 -27.24
CA GLU A 19 -10.18 11.56 -27.20
C GLU A 19 -9.18 11.05 -28.24
N PHE A 20 -8.35 10.09 -27.83
CA PHE A 20 -7.31 9.46 -28.63
C PHE A 20 -7.61 7.97 -28.74
N ILE A 21 -7.69 7.44 -29.95
CA ILE A 21 -8.11 6.06 -30.19
C ILE A 21 -7.10 5.39 -31.12
N VAL A 22 -6.66 4.19 -30.74
CA VAL A 22 -5.93 3.27 -31.60
C VAL A 22 -6.54 1.88 -31.46
N ASN A 23 -6.93 1.27 -32.58
CA ASN A 23 -7.56 -0.06 -32.55
C ASN A 23 -6.53 -1.20 -32.57
N LYS A 24 -5.32 -0.92 -33.09
CA LYS A 24 -4.19 -1.86 -33.11
C LYS A 24 -2.91 -1.13 -32.78
N MET A 25 -2.33 -1.48 -31.64
CA MET A 25 -1.10 -0.88 -31.16
C MET A 25 0.12 -1.39 -31.93
N SER A 26 1.05 -0.49 -32.22
CA SER A 26 2.38 -0.78 -32.76
C SER A 26 3.33 -1.19 -31.64
N VAL A 27 3.96 -2.36 -31.77
CA VAL A 27 5.00 -2.86 -30.87
C VAL A 27 6.23 -3.20 -31.71
N LYS A 28 7.31 -2.43 -31.55
CA LYS A 28 8.46 -2.47 -32.47
C LYS A 28 7.96 -2.31 -33.92
N ASP A 29 8.21 -3.29 -34.78
CA ASP A 29 7.84 -3.27 -36.20
C ASP A 29 6.56 -4.07 -36.50
N THR A 30 5.81 -4.51 -35.48
CA THR A 30 4.57 -5.26 -35.64
C THR A 30 3.36 -4.53 -35.06
N LYS A 31 2.16 -4.91 -35.52
CA LYS A 31 0.88 -4.48 -34.96
C LYS A 31 0.30 -5.64 -34.14
N VAL A 32 -0.22 -5.33 -32.96
CA VAL A 32 -0.95 -6.28 -32.10
C VAL A 32 -2.40 -5.84 -31.96
N ASP A 33 -3.30 -6.80 -31.75
CA ASP A 33 -4.74 -6.59 -31.58
C ASP A 33 -5.08 -6.14 -30.16
N ILE A 34 -4.48 -5.03 -29.76
CA ILE A 34 -4.76 -4.32 -28.53
C ILE A 34 -5.32 -2.95 -28.91
N SER A 35 -6.52 -2.66 -28.44
CA SER A 35 -7.16 -1.36 -28.61
C SER A 35 -6.96 -0.52 -27.35
N LEU A 36 -6.61 0.75 -27.56
CA LEU A 36 -6.45 1.74 -26.50
C LEU A 36 -7.28 2.97 -26.86
N ARG A 37 -8.15 3.36 -25.93
CA ARG A 37 -8.85 4.63 -25.90
C ARG A 37 -8.32 5.42 -24.72
N MET A 38 -7.93 6.67 -24.95
CA MET A 38 -7.56 7.62 -23.91
C MET A 38 -8.40 8.87 -24.07
N ALA A 39 -8.80 9.49 -22.96
CA ALA A 39 -9.54 10.72 -22.97
C ALA A 39 -8.96 11.69 -21.95
N VAL A 40 -8.92 12.97 -22.32
CA VAL A 40 -8.65 14.07 -21.40
C VAL A 40 -9.81 15.05 -21.45
N SER A 41 -10.41 15.35 -20.31
CA SER A 41 -11.48 16.34 -20.16
C SER A 41 -11.09 17.43 -19.18
N LEU A 42 -11.60 18.65 -19.42
CA LEU A 42 -11.53 19.75 -18.47
C LEU A 42 -12.82 19.79 -17.64
N GLU A 43 -12.70 19.49 -16.35
CA GLU A 43 -13.79 19.50 -15.37
C GLU A 43 -13.54 20.59 -14.33
N GLY A 44 -14.12 21.77 -14.59
CA GLY A 44 -13.82 22.98 -13.82
C GLY A 44 -12.37 23.41 -14.04
N GLU A 45 -11.55 23.28 -13.01
CA GLU A 45 -10.10 23.53 -13.06
C GLU A 45 -9.26 22.25 -13.18
N SER A 46 -9.90 21.08 -13.25
CA SER A 46 -9.24 19.78 -13.24
C SER A 46 -9.11 19.23 -14.65
N LEU A 47 -7.94 18.72 -15.00
CA LEU A 47 -7.80 17.81 -16.13
C LEU A 47 -8.02 16.38 -15.63
N VAL A 48 -9.02 15.71 -16.18
CA VAL A 48 -9.34 14.31 -15.87
C VAL A 48 -8.90 13.45 -17.04
N PHE A 49 -8.11 12.42 -16.74
CA PHE A 49 -7.53 11.49 -17.68
C PHE A 49 -8.13 10.11 -17.46
N ASP A 50 -8.80 9.60 -18.49
CA ASP A 50 -9.42 8.28 -18.51
C ASP A 50 -8.78 7.42 -19.60
N ALA A 51 -8.83 6.10 -19.44
CA ALA A 51 -8.45 5.18 -20.49
C ALA A 51 -9.26 3.89 -20.44
N ASP A 52 -9.43 3.27 -21.61
CA ASP A 52 -9.95 1.92 -21.77
C ASP A 52 -8.97 1.11 -22.63
N ILE A 53 -8.66 -0.11 -22.19
CA ILE A 53 -7.80 -1.05 -22.92
C ILE A 53 -8.58 -2.32 -23.17
N ILE A 54 -8.59 -2.77 -24.43
CA ILE A 54 -9.17 -4.04 -24.84
C ILE A 54 -8.04 -4.91 -25.37
N ASN A 55 -7.83 -6.08 -24.75
CA ASN A 55 -6.82 -7.02 -25.18
C ASN A 55 -7.44 -8.15 -26.01
N ASN A 56 -7.37 -8.06 -27.33
CA ASN A 56 -7.78 -9.13 -28.25
C ASN A 56 -6.59 -9.91 -28.81
N GLU A 57 -5.38 -9.67 -28.29
CA GLU A 57 -4.17 -10.37 -28.72
C GLU A 57 -4.02 -11.67 -27.93
N THR A 58 -4.06 -12.80 -28.62
CA THR A 58 -3.88 -14.12 -28.01
C THR A 58 -2.50 -14.24 -27.36
N ASP A 59 -2.40 -15.04 -26.29
CA ASP A 59 -1.14 -15.30 -25.57
C ASP A 59 -0.39 -14.04 -25.07
N THR A 60 -1.11 -12.92 -24.93
CA THR A 60 -0.56 -11.66 -24.45
C THR A 60 -1.23 -11.24 -23.14
N LEU A 61 -0.40 -10.88 -22.16
CA LEU A 61 -0.82 -10.30 -20.88
C LEU A 61 -0.33 -8.85 -20.81
N ILE A 62 -1.24 -7.91 -20.58
CA ILE A 62 -0.88 -6.50 -20.37
C ILE A 62 -0.70 -6.28 -18.87
N THR A 63 0.56 -6.13 -18.45
CA THR A 63 0.92 -6.07 -17.04
C THR A 63 0.90 -4.67 -16.46
N ASP A 64 1.33 -3.66 -17.23
CA ASP A 64 1.60 -2.30 -16.77
C ASP A 64 1.03 -1.26 -17.74
N PHE A 65 0.66 -0.08 -17.22
CA PHE A 65 0.10 1.02 -17.99
C PHE A 65 0.47 2.39 -17.37
N ASP A 66 1.47 3.04 -17.98
CA ASP A 66 1.93 4.39 -17.64
C ASP A 66 1.04 5.46 -18.31
N TYR A 67 0.11 6.05 -17.56
CA TYR A 67 -0.73 7.14 -18.07
C TYR A 67 -1.43 7.93 -16.94
N PRO A 68 -1.46 9.28 -17.02
CA PRO A 68 -0.78 10.14 -17.99
C PRO A 68 0.69 10.40 -17.61
N VAL A 69 1.51 10.65 -18.63
CA VAL A 69 2.88 11.16 -18.47
C VAL A 69 2.87 12.68 -18.64
N ILE A 70 3.25 13.40 -17.60
CA ILE A 70 3.17 14.86 -17.52
C ILE A 70 4.54 15.48 -17.37
N GLY A 71 4.91 16.39 -18.27
CA GLY A 71 5.95 17.39 -18.00
C GLY A 71 7.05 17.50 -19.05
N ASN A 72 8.30 17.38 -18.57
CA ASN A 72 9.45 18.28 -18.78
C ASN A 72 9.31 19.62 -18.03
N ILE A 73 8.96 19.52 -16.75
CA ILE A 73 8.70 20.64 -15.84
C ILE A 73 10.02 21.02 -15.15
N ARG A 74 10.54 22.18 -15.51
CA ARG A 74 11.70 22.78 -14.85
C ARG A 74 11.29 23.65 -13.66
N THR A 75 10.15 24.33 -13.78
CA THR A 75 9.69 25.31 -12.80
C THR A 75 8.18 25.50 -12.89
N LEU A 76 7.57 25.87 -11.76
CA LEU A 76 6.20 26.38 -11.72
C LEU A 76 6.14 27.91 -11.56
N ALA A 77 7.19 28.54 -11.01
CA ALA A 77 7.20 29.98 -10.67
C ALA A 77 8.58 30.67 -10.82
N GLY A 78 9.42 30.19 -11.72
CA GLY A 78 10.77 30.70 -12.05
C GLY A 78 11.94 30.15 -11.22
N GLY A 79 11.68 29.25 -10.27
CA GLY A 79 12.64 28.60 -9.36
C GLY A 79 12.70 27.08 -9.54
N LYS A 80 12.89 26.36 -8.43
CA LYS A 80 13.06 24.90 -8.43
C LYS A 80 11.97 24.25 -7.57
N PRO A 81 11.07 23.45 -8.16
CA PRO A 81 9.94 22.89 -7.44
C PRO A 81 10.38 21.85 -6.40
N ALA A 82 9.65 21.78 -5.30
CA ALA A 82 9.72 20.68 -4.34
C ALA A 82 8.68 19.61 -4.68
N LEU A 83 8.99 18.34 -4.43
CA LEU A 83 8.03 17.23 -4.52
C LEU A 83 7.44 16.93 -3.15
N LEU A 84 6.11 16.94 -3.07
CA LEU A 84 5.35 16.38 -1.95
C LEU A 84 5.04 14.91 -2.27
N TRP A 85 5.48 14.03 -1.38
CA TRP A 85 5.55 12.59 -1.62
C TRP A 85 4.84 11.82 -0.51
N PRO A 86 3.78 11.04 -0.78
CA PRO A 86 2.93 10.47 0.26
C PRO A 86 3.49 9.15 0.84
N ARG A 87 4.82 9.03 0.99
CA ARG A 87 5.45 7.86 1.60
C ARG A 87 5.20 7.86 3.11
N GLN A 88 4.63 6.79 3.64
CA GLN A 88 4.25 6.69 5.06
C GLN A 88 3.44 7.92 5.51
N CYS A 89 3.93 8.71 6.47
CA CYS A 89 3.27 9.92 6.97
C CYS A 89 3.49 11.17 6.09
N GLY A 90 4.21 11.04 4.97
CA GLY A 90 4.52 12.12 4.04
C GLY A 90 5.98 12.57 4.10
N GLN A 91 6.51 12.96 2.94
CA GLN A 91 7.86 13.47 2.75
C GLN A 91 7.84 14.68 1.81
N LYS A 92 8.84 15.56 1.94
CA LYS A 92 9.06 16.69 1.03
C LYS A 92 10.50 16.66 0.54
N TYR A 93 10.68 16.49 -0.77
CA TYR A 93 11.97 16.58 -1.44
C TYR A 93 12.13 17.99 -1.98
N ILE A 94 13.05 18.76 -1.40
CA ILE A 94 13.35 20.11 -1.88
C ILE A 94 14.13 19.98 -3.18
N ASN A 95 13.73 20.73 -4.21
CA ASN A 95 14.42 20.78 -5.50
C ASN A 95 14.57 19.38 -6.12
N ILE A 96 13.44 18.80 -6.51
CA ILE A 96 13.38 17.41 -6.98
C ILE A 96 14.24 17.17 -8.23
N GLY A 97 14.33 18.15 -9.13
CA GLY A 97 15.13 18.03 -10.35
C GLY A 97 16.62 17.84 -10.06
N ASP A 98 17.21 18.66 -9.18
CA ASP A 98 18.61 18.48 -8.80
C ASP A 98 18.80 17.21 -7.96
N TYR A 99 17.85 16.88 -7.07
CA TYR A 99 17.92 15.64 -6.29
C TYR A 99 18.07 14.41 -7.19
N LEU A 100 17.24 14.30 -8.23
CA LEU A 100 17.31 13.21 -9.19
C LEU A 100 18.59 13.24 -10.03
N THR A 101 19.18 14.42 -10.27
CA THR A 101 20.47 14.52 -11.00
C THR A 101 21.65 14.01 -10.16
N CYS A 102 21.51 13.96 -8.83
CA CYS A 102 22.54 13.52 -7.90
C CYS A 102 22.41 12.05 -7.46
N LEU A 103 21.38 11.33 -7.89
CA LEU A 103 21.29 9.90 -7.61
C LEU A 103 22.38 9.17 -8.40
N GLU A 104 22.88 8.04 -7.86
CA GLU A 104 23.81 7.22 -8.62
C GLU A 104 23.07 6.68 -9.84
N PRO A 105 23.57 6.90 -11.07
CA PRO A 105 22.88 6.47 -12.27
C PRO A 105 22.62 4.97 -12.21
N SER A 106 21.37 4.56 -12.40
CA SER A 106 20.96 3.15 -12.35
C SER A 106 21.53 2.27 -13.48
N GLY A 107 22.64 2.66 -14.12
CA GLY A 107 23.18 2.08 -15.34
C GLY A 107 22.51 2.57 -16.64
N LYS A 108 21.57 3.51 -16.55
CA LYS A 108 21.06 4.28 -17.70
C LYS A 108 21.77 5.63 -17.73
N ILE A 109 22.06 6.12 -18.93
CA ILE A 109 22.49 7.51 -19.16
C ILE A 109 21.34 8.36 -18.63
N ALA A 110 21.56 9.09 -17.51
CA ALA A 110 20.54 9.72 -16.63
C ALA A 110 19.37 10.37 -17.38
N GLY A 111 18.12 10.35 -16.86
CA GLY A 111 17.70 10.83 -15.55
C GLY A 111 17.13 9.78 -14.59
N ASP A 112 17.56 9.84 -13.33
CA ASP A 112 17.11 8.89 -12.32
C ASP A 112 15.62 9.04 -12.01
N LYS A 113 15.01 7.90 -11.65
CA LYS A 113 13.60 7.76 -11.30
C LYS A 113 13.50 7.56 -9.79
N MET A 114 12.59 8.29 -9.16
CA MET A 114 12.03 7.88 -7.88
C MET A 114 10.64 7.31 -8.11
N SER A 115 10.34 6.22 -7.41
CA SER A 115 9.00 5.67 -7.41
C SER A 115 8.61 5.02 -6.10
N MET A 116 7.31 4.82 -5.94
CA MET A 116 6.71 4.26 -4.75
C MET A 116 5.36 3.65 -5.11
N THR A 117 5.12 2.45 -4.59
CA THR A 117 3.88 1.71 -4.82
C THR A 117 2.84 2.01 -3.73
N TYR A 118 1.61 2.25 -4.15
CA TYR A 118 0.39 2.20 -3.33
C TYR A 118 -0.44 0.98 -3.74
N PRO A 119 -1.06 0.27 -2.78
CA PRO A 119 -0.78 0.34 -1.34
C PRO A 119 0.62 -0.23 -1.04
N GLY A 120 1.22 0.20 0.08
CA GLY A 120 2.56 -0.24 0.49
C GLY A 120 3.31 0.88 1.18
N ASP A 121 4.48 1.22 0.65
CA ASP A 121 5.25 2.40 1.10
C ASP A 121 4.45 3.70 0.88
N GLY A 122 3.61 3.73 -0.16
CA GLY A 122 2.67 4.80 -0.41
C GLY A 122 1.43 4.70 0.47
N SER A 123 1.13 5.79 1.16
CA SER A 123 -0.08 5.91 1.99
C SER A 123 -1.30 6.41 1.22
N MET A 124 -1.09 7.11 0.10
CA MET A 124 -2.12 7.76 -0.71
C MET A 124 -1.70 7.78 -2.18
N GLN A 125 -2.68 7.88 -3.08
CA GLN A 125 -2.49 7.87 -4.54
C GLN A 125 -2.36 9.28 -5.13
N TRP A 126 -1.56 10.15 -4.52
CA TRP A 126 -1.33 11.49 -5.05
C TRP A 126 0.07 12.00 -4.77
N MET A 127 0.58 12.85 -5.66
CA MET A 127 1.82 13.59 -5.48
C MET A 127 1.60 15.03 -5.95
N ALA A 128 2.51 15.93 -5.57
CA ALA A 128 2.45 17.31 -6.04
C ALA A 128 3.83 17.92 -6.19
N LEU A 129 3.98 18.79 -7.18
CA LEU A 129 5.07 19.75 -7.23
C LEU A 129 4.59 21.07 -6.62
N GLU A 130 5.40 21.66 -5.75
CA GLU A 130 5.12 22.94 -5.10
C GLU A 130 6.30 23.90 -5.31
N GLU A 131 6.02 25.11 -5.77
CA GLU A 131 7.01 26.18 -5.89
C GLU A 131 6.37 27.53 -5.55
N LYS A 132 6.84 28.19 -4.48
CA LYS A 132 6.21 29.38 -3.91
C LYS A 132 4.73 29.11 -3.62
N ASP A 133 3.82 29.79 -4.31
CA ASP A 133 2.38 29.63 -4.24
C ASP A 133 1.82 28.87 -5.45
N GLN A 134 2.65 28.31 -6.34
CA GLN A 134 2.17 27.51 -7.47
C GLN A 134 2.26 26.02 -7.15
N VAL A 135 1.20 25.27 -7.45
CA VAL A 135 1.11 23.84 -7.20
C VAL A 135 0.63 23.11 -8.44
N LEU A 136 1.39 22.11 -8.87
CA LEU A 136 0.93 21.07 -9.80
C LEU A 136 0.58 19.83 -9.00
N TYR A 137 -0.71 19.58 -8.82
CA TYR A 137 -1.25 18.42 -8.12
C TYR A 137 -1.58 17.30 -9.09
N PHE A 138 -1.28 16.05 -8.73
CA PHE A 138 -1.54 14.88 -9.55
C PHE A 138 -1.98 13.70 -8.68
N SER A 139 -3.16 13.15 -8.94
CA SER A 139 -3.72 12.03 -8.18
C SER A 139 -4.33 10.96 -9.07
N SER A 140 -4.27 9.71 -8.64
CA SER A 140 -5.13 8.64 -9.18
C SER A 140 -6.36 8.48 -8.28
N HIS A 141 -7.52 8.45 -8.91
CA HIS A 141 -8.82 8.23 -8.29
C HIS A 141 -9.26 6.78 -8.50
N ASP A 142 -8.56 5.88 -7.82
CA ASP A 142 -8.79 4.42 -7.87
C ASP A 142 -9.37 3.88 -6.57
N SER A 143 -10.65 3.48 -6.62
CA SER A 143 -11.37 2.84 -5.52
C SER A 143 -11.23 1.32 -5.48
N ASP A 144 -10.62 0.72 -6.49
CA ASP A 144 -10.44 -0.73 -6.64
C ASP A 144 -9.06 -1.18 -6.11
N PHE A 145 -8.23 -0.22 -5.69
CA PHE A 145 -6.92 -0.42 -5.06
C PHE A 145 -5.94 -1.22 -5.93
N TYR A 146 -5.92 -0.97 -7.24
CA TYR A 146 -4.86 -1.53 -8.07
C TYR A 146 -3.50 -1.09 -7.53
N SER A 147 -2.52 -2.00 -7.62
CA SER A 147 -1.13 -1.61 -7.43
C SER A 147 -0.80 -0.44 -8.36
N THR A 148 -0.39 0.66 -7.74
CA THR A 148 -0.22 1.95 -8.38
C THR A 148 1.16 2.48 -8.05
N GLU A 149 2.00 2.66 -9.06
CA GLU A 149 3.30 3.27 -8.87
C GLU A 149 3.22 4.77 -9.14
N LEU A 150 3.47 5.58 -8.12
CA LEU A 150 3.71 7.01 -8.32
C LEU A 150 5.17 7.18 -8.75
N CYS A 151 5.40 7.89 -9.85
CA CYS A 151 6.72 8.00 -10.45
C CYS A 151 7.07 9.47 -10.73
N VAL A 152 8.29 9.86 -10.35
CA VAL A 152 8.93 11.10 -10.80
C VAL A 152 10.26 10.75 -11.46
N MET A 153 10.48 11.29 -12.65
CA MET A 153 11.62 10.98 -13.50
C MET A 153 12.37 12.26 -13.84
N GLY A 154 13.70 12.24 -13.74
CA GLY A 154 14.53 13.31 -14.30
C GLY A 154 14.47 13.29 -15.83
N SER A 155 14.68 14.44 -16.46
CA SER A 155 14.78 14.55 -17.92
C SER A 155 16.21 14.33 -18.40
N ASP A 156 16.40 13.40 -19.34
CA ASP A 156 17.69 13.12 -20.00
C ASP A 156 18.17 14.31 -20.85
N SER A 157 17.21 15.04 -21.43
CA SER A 157 17.48 16.14 -22.37
C SER A 157 17.51 17.53 -21.71
N ASP A 158 17.00 17.65 -20.48
CA ASP A 158 16.82 18.92 -19.79
C ASP A 158 17.13 18.78 -18.29
N LEU A 159 18.42 18.77 -17.94
CA LEU A 159 18.87 18.50 -16.55
C LEU A 159 18.19 19.40 -15.52
N GLY A 160 17.61 18.79 -14.49
CA GLY A 160 16.83 19.47 -13.46
C GLY A 160 15.34 19.69 -13.79
N ALA A 161 14.89 19.33 -15.00
CA ALA A 161 13.47 19.17 -15.27
C ALA A 161 13.00 17.76 -14.89
N VAL A 162 11.70 17.65 -14.57
CA VAL A 162 11.09 16.38 -14.18
C VAL A 162 9.83 16.09 -14.99
N ALA A 163 9.52 14.80 -15.10
CA ALA A 163 8.24 14.29 -15.53
C ALA A 163 7.58 13.49 -14.40
N LEU A 164 6.26 13.53 -14.34
CA LEU A 164 5.44 12.76 -13.42
C LEU A 164 4.64 11.73 -14.20
N THR A 165 4.52 10.51 -13.68
CA THR A 165 3.59 9.51 -14.23
C THR A 165 2.99 8.67 -13.12
N ILE A 166 1.85 8.07 -13.42
CA ILE A 166 1.25 7.01 -12.62
C ILE A 166 1.26 5.75 -13.48
N ASP A 167 1.81 4.67 -12.90
CA ASP A 167 1.76 3.33 -13.47
C ASP A 167 0.66 2.53 -12.78
N LYS A 168 -0.15 1.83 -13.56
CA LYS A 168 -1.16 0.89 -13.07
C LYS A 168 -0.81 -0.51 -13.52
N MET A 169 -1.04 -1.49 -12.65
CA MET A 169 -0.74 -2.91 -12.93
C MET A 169 -2.02 -3.75 -13.09
N PRO A 170 -2.74 -3.68 -14.22
CA PRO A 170 -4.07 -4.28 -14.37
C PRO A 170 -4.09 -5.77 -14.74
N PHE A 171 -3.00 -6.33 -15.27
CA PHE A 171 -2.92 -7.74 -15.70
C PHE A 171 -4.05 -8.20 -16.65
N ILE A 172 -4.28 -7.44 -17.73
CA ILE A 172 -5.38 -7.65 -18.69
C ILE A 172 -5.08 -8.84 -19.58
N LYS A 173 -5.89 -9.89 -19.51
CA LYS A 173 -5.76 -11.12 -20.30
C LYS A 173 -6.44 -11.00 -21.66
N TYR A 174 -6.16 -11.96 -22.53
CA TYR A 174 -6.88 -12.12 -23.80
C TYR A 174 -8.40 -12.16 -23.59
N GLY A 175 -9.12 -11.36 -24.35
CA GLY A 175 -10.58 -11.20 -24.31
C GLY A 175 -11.08 -10.26 -23.21
N GLU A 176 -10.21 -9.73 -22.36
CA GLU A 176 -10.61 -8.80 -21.29
C GLU A 176 -10.58 -7.34 -21.76
N THR A 177 -11.48 -6.55 -21.16
CA THR A 177 -11.48 -5.10 -21.24
C THR A 177 -11.23 -4.54 -19.85
N TRP A 178 -10.32 -3.58 -19.76
CA TRP A 178 -10.05 -2.87 -18.52
C TRP A 178 -10.28 -1.38 -18.72
N LYS A 179 -11.00 -0.79 -17.77
CA LYS A 179 -11.16 0.64 -17.66
C LYS A 179 -10.19 1.15 -16.61
N ALA A 180 -9.27 2.01 -17.02
CA ALA A 180 -8.32 2.62 -16.11
C ALA A 180 -9.04 3.53 -15.10
N PRO A 181 -8.69 3.47 -13.81
CA PRO A 181 -9.11 4.48 -12.86
C PRO A 181 -8.66 5.87 -13.29
N SER A 182 -9.53 6.85 -13.14
CA SER A 182 -9.26 8.21 -13.61
C SER A 182 -8.05 8.80 -12.89
N SER A 183 -7.24 9.55 -13.61
CA SER A 183 -6.19 10.38 -13.03
C SER A 183 -6.55 11.85 -13.14
N VAL A 184 -6.29 12.63 -12.10
CA VAL A 184 -6.69 14.03 -11.98
C VAL A 184 -5.48 14.91 -11.79
N ILE A 185 -5.37 15.94 -12.61
CA ILE A 185 -4.29 16.93 -12.56
C ILE A 185 -4.86 18.32 -12.40
N LYS A 186 -4.23 19.13 -11.54
CA LYS A 186 -4.57 20.54 -11.35
C LYS A 186 -3.31 21.39 -11.28
N LEU A 187 -3.33 22.54 -11.93
CA LEU A 187 -2.33 23.60 -11.77
C LEU A 187 -3.02 24.83 -11.19
N TYR A 188 -2.61 25.27 -10.01
CA TYR A 188 -3.27 26.39 -9.33
C TYR A 188 -2.32 27.19 -8.44
N THR A 189 -2.74 28.42 -8.14
CA THR A 189 -2.11 29.27 -7.12
C THR A 189 -2.75 29.00 -5.75
N GLY A 190 -1.95 28.67 -4.74
CA GLY A 190 -2.39 28.37 -3.39
C GLY A 190 -1.42 27.43 -2.65
N THR A 191 -1.98 26.49 -1.90
CA THR A 191 -1.21 25.46 -1.17
C THR A 191 -1.71 24.08 -1.55
N TRP A 192 -0.86 23.07 -1.40
CA TRP A 192 -1.17 21.67 -1.68
C TRP A 192 -2.45 21.14 -1.02
N HIS A 193 -2.91 21.77 0.07
CA HIS A 193 -4.18 21.45 0.72
C HIS A 193 -5.39 21.54 -0.21
N HIS A 194 -5.33 22.33 -1.28
CA HIS A 194 -6.44 22.41 -2.23
C HIS A 194 -6.70 21.06 -2.90
N GLY A 195 -5.70 20.50 -3.61
CA GLY A 195 -5.83 19.20 -4.25
C GLY A 195 -6.08 18.06 -3.25
N VAL A 196 -5.48 18.13 -2.06
CA VAL A 196 -5.73 17.10 -1.02
C VAL A 196 -7.16 17.12 -0.49
N ARG A 197 -7.83 18.29 -0.41
CA ARG A 197 -9.26 18.34 -0.05
C ARG A 197 -10.12 17.63 -1.09
N ASP A 198 -9.78 17.73 -2.37
CA ASP A 198 -10.49 17.04 -3.44
C ASP A 198 -10.31 15.53 -3.32
N TYR A 199 -9.08 15.07 -3.09
CA TYR A 199 -8.81 13.65 -2.85
C TYR A 199 -9.53 13.12 -1.61
N ILE A 200 -9.56 13.89 -0.51
CA ILE A 200 -10.35 13.56 0.67
C ILE A 200 -11.84 13.44 0.31
N ASN A 201 -12.39 14.40 -0.44
CA ASN A 201 -13.79 14.39 -0.82
C ASN A 201 -14.13 13.22 -1.75
N TRP A 202 -13.30 12.94 -2.76
CA TRP A 202 -13.42 11.76 -3.61
C TRP A 202 -13.38 10.47 -2.78
N SER A 203 -12.43 10.37 -1.84
CA SER A 203 -12.27 9.16 -1.02
C SER A 203 -13.51 8.80 -0.19
N LYS A 204 -14.33 9.81 0.19
CA LYS A 204 -15.58 9.57 0.95
C LYS A 204 -16.61 8.76 0.16
N ASN A 205 -16.51 8.71 -1.16
CA ASN A 205 -17.49 8.01 -2.01
C ASN A 205 -17.31 6.48 -2.00
N TRP A 206 -16.12 5.99 -1.64
CA TRP A 206 -15.82 4.55 -1.62
C TRP A 206 -15.26 4.07 -0.27
N LYS A 207 -14.57 4.94 0.48
CA LYS A 207 -13.94 4.57 1.74
C LYS A 207 -14.98 4.39 2.83
N LYS A 208 -15.13 3.15 3.30
CA LYS A 208 -15.96 2.85 4.46
C LYS A 208 -15.40 3.54 5.71
N THR A 209 -16.24 4.34 6.36
CA THR A 209 -15.89 5.02 7.60
C THR A 209 -16.51 4.28 8.78
N TYR A 210 -15.67 3.92 9.75
CA TYR A 210 -16.10 3.25 10.97
C TYR A 210 -16.07 4.22 12.15
N SER A 211 -17.10 4.18 13.00
CA SER A 211 -17.10 4.93 14.24
C SER A 211 -16.08 4.33 15.20
N LYS A 212 -14.99 5.06 15.46
CA LYS A 212 -14.02 4.67 16.50
C LYS A 212 -14.70 4.75 17.88
N PRO A 213 -14.64 3.70 18.71
CA PRO A 213 -15.13 3.75 20.09
C PRO A 213 -14.52 4.91 20.87
N LYS A 214 -15.27 5.48 21.83
CA LYS A 214 -14.81 6.63 22.63
C LYS A 214 -13.47 6.36 23.31
N TRP A 215 -13.31 5.18 23.92
CA TRP A 215 -12.07 4.80 24.60
C TRP A 215 -10.84 4.78 23.67
N VAL A 216 -11.00 4.40 22.39
CA VAL A 216 -9.90 4.43 21.41
C VAL A 216 -9.49 5.85 21.06
N LYS A 217 -10.46 6.77 20.96
CA LYS A 217 -10.21 8.20 20.69
C LYS A 217 -9.53 8.89 21.86
N ASP A 218 -9.88 8.46 23.07
CA ASP A 218 -9.39 9.03 24.32
C ASP A 218 -8.14 8.28 24.86
N MET A 219 -7.68 7.24 24.15
CA MET A 219 -6.56 6.39 24.56
C MET A 219 -5.29 7.23 24.76
N MET A 220 -4.73 7.17 25.96
CA MET A 220 -3.55 7.94 26.34
C MET A 220 -2.25 7.27 25.89
N GLY A 221 -2.18 5.94 25.98
CA GLY A 221 -0.95 5.21 25.70
C GLY A 221 -1.17 3.71 25.66
N TYR A 222 -0.36 3.04 24.85
CA TYR A 222 -0.46 1.61 24.57
C TYR A 222 0.73 0.87 25.18
N TYR A 223 0.46 0.09 26.23
CA TYR A 223 1.48 -0.67 26.95
C TYR A 223 1.55 -2.10 26.42
N LEU A 224 2.57 -2.37 25.60
CA LEU A 224 2.77 -3.67 24.96
C LEU A 224 3.31 -4.71 25.96
N VAL A 225 2.61 -5.83 26.07
CA VAL A 225 2.98 -6.99 26.88
C VAL A 225 3.11 -8.20 25.98
N ILE A 226 4.26 -8.87 26.00
CA ILE A 226 4.41 -10.20 25.39
C ILE A 226 4.22 -11.24 26.48
N ASN A 227 3.12 -11.99 26.47
CA ASN A 227 2.83 -13.02 27.46
C ASN A 227 3.73 -14.25 27.29
N LYS A 228 3.87 -14.74 26.05
CA LYS A 228 4.74 -15.86 25.68
C LYS A 228 5.51 -15.53 24.39
N GLN A 229 6.80 -15.76 24.41
CA GLN A 229 7.72 -15.48 23.31
C GLN A 229 7.62 -16.56 22.22
N GLN A 230 8.11 -16.26 21.02
CA GLN A 230 8.01 -17.15 19.84
C GLN A 230 8.56 -18.56 20.09
N TYR A 231 9.64 -18.67 20.87
CA TYR A 231 10.26 -19.96 21.23
C TYR A 231 9.79 -20.51 22.59
N GLY A 232 8.60 -20.09 23.05
CA GLY A 232 7.89 -20.70 24.18
C GLY A 232 8.26 -20.17 25.57
N THR A 233 9.19 -19.22 25.69
CA THR A 233 9.49 -18.59 26.98
C THR A 233 8.27 -17.80 27.47
N GLU A 234 7.70 -18.21 28.59
CA GLU A 234 6.60 -17.51 29.25
C GLU A 234 7.13 -16.36 30.08
N MET A 235 6.64 -15.16 29.81
CA MET A 235 7.06 -13.92 30.47
C MET A 235 6.02 -13.47 31.50
N TRP A 236 4.74 -13.52 31.12
CA TRP A 236 3.63 -12.98 31.93
C TRP A 236 2.39 -13.86 31.84
N LYS A 237 2.01 -14.46 32.98
CA LYS A 237 0.76 -15.22 33.13
C LYS A 237 -0.45 -14.28 33.16
N TYR A 238 -1.64 -14.78 32.86
CA TYR A 238 -2.84 -13.95 32.77
C TYR A 238 -3.25 -13.33 34.13
N ASP A 239 -2.93 -13.96 35.24
CA ASP A 239 -3.21 -13.43 36.58
C ASP A 239 -2.36 -12.20 36.94
N THR A 240 -1.31 -11.92 36.16
CA THR A 240 -0.45 -10.73 36.33
C THR A 240 -0.98 -9.48 35.63
N LEU A 241 -2.02 -9.58 34.78
CA LEU A 241 -2.54 -8.43 34.02
C LEU A 241 -2.94 -7.22 34.89
N PRO A 242 -3.55 -7.36 36.08
CA PRO A 242 -3.84 -6.21 36.94
C PRO A 242 -2.58 -5.50 37.44
N GLN A 243 -1.49 -6.23 37.69
CA GLN A 243 -0.21 -5.62 38.05
C GLN A 243 0.40 -4.89 36.86
N LEU A 244 0.38 -5.51 35.68
CA LEU A 244 0.85 -4.88 34.44
C LEU A 244 0.07 -3.61 34.10
N TYR A 245 -1.24 -3.59 34.38
CA TYR A 245 -2.04 -2.39 34.18
C TYR A 245 -1.63 -1.25 35.12
N LYS A 246 -1.31 -1.53 36.38
CA LYS A 246 -0.76 -0.50 37.29
C LYS A 246 0.54 0.09 36.76
N LEU A 247 1.44 -0.76 36.25
CA LEU A 247 2.68 -0.31 35.61
C LEU A 247 2.39 0.54 34.35
N ALA A 248 1.38 0.16 33.57
CA ALA A 248 0.94 0.95 32.43
C ALA A 248 0.48 2.35 32.87
N VAL A 249 -0.37 2.43 33.89
CA VAL A 249 -0.85 3.71 34.44
C VAL A 249 0.30 4.56 34.99
N ASP A 250 1.24 3.96 35.71
CA ASP A 250 2.42 4.66 36.25
C ASP A 250 3.32 5.24 35.14
N THR A 251 3.22 4.73 33.91
CA THR A 251 3.94 5.22 32.73
C THR A 251 3.07 6.07 31.79
N GLY A 252 1.85 6.44 32.21
CA GLY A 252 0.92 7.27 31.44
C GLY A 252 0.14 6.52 30.36
N CYS A 253 0.14 5.18 30.38
CA CYS A 253 -0.65 4.34 29.49
C CYS A 253 -1.95 3.88 30.16
N ASP A 254 -3.02 3.71 29.38
CA ASP A 254 -4.35 3.29 29.86
C ASP A 254 -4.86 2.01 29.18
N THR A 255 -4.07 1.45 28.27
CA THR A 255 -4.42 0.29 27.46
C THR A 255 -3.30 -0.74 27.45
N LEU A 256 -3.63 -1.99 27.74
CA LEU A 256 -2.73 -3.13 27.57
C LEU A 256 -2.87 -3.74 26.17
N GLY A 257 -1.74 -3.99 25.52
CA GLY A 257 -1.65 -4.75 24.29
C GLY A 257 -1.06 -6.13 24.54
N LEU A 258 -1.88 -7.19 24.48
CA LEU A 258 -1.41 -8.55 24.74
C LEU A 258 -0.95 -9.22 23.45
N PHE A 259 0.34 -9.52 23.39
CA PHE A 259 1.02 -10.22 22.30
C PHE A 259 1.44 -11.61 22.80
N GLY A 260 1.36 -12.62 21.93
CA GLY A 260 1.66 -14.00 22.35
C GLY A 260 0.79 -14.48 23.51
N TRP A 261 -0.46 -14.01 23.57
CA TRP A 261 -1.47 -14.42 24.56
C TRP A 261 -2.00 -15.85 24.29
N TYR A 262 -1.56 -16.47 23.21
CA TYR A 262 -1.97 -17.79 22.75
C TYR A 262 -0.83 -18.80 22.94
N ASP A 263 -1.16 -20.09 22.87
CA ASP A 263 -0.31 -21.17 23.36
C ASP A 263 1.04 -21.30 22.65
N SER A 264 1.07 -21.04 21.35
CA SER A 264 2.28 -21.09 20.55
C SER A 264 3.23 -19.90 20.78
N GLY A 265 2.79 -18.86 21.49
CA GLY A 265 3.55 -17.64 21.71
C GLY A 265 3.62 -16.71 20.50
N HIS A 266 4.13 -15.51 20.70
CA HIS A 266 4.10 -14.44 19.70
C HIS A 266 4.69 -14.85 18.34
N ASP A 267 4.04 -14.44 17.24
CA ASP A 267 4.42 -14.75 15.86
C ASP A 267 4.61 -16.24 15.60
N ASN A 268 3.55 -17.02 15.81
CA ASN A 268 3.53 -18.48 15.68
C ASN A 268 2.11 -19.02 15.43
N GLN A 269 1.99 -20.09 14.65
CA GLN A 269 0.74 -20.84 14.37
C GLN A 269 -0.45 -20.05 13.81
N TYR A 270 -0.24 -18.87 13.22
CA TYR A 270 -1.35 -18.19 12.53
C TYR A 270 -1.90 -19.06 11.37
N PRO A 271 -3.23 -19.10 11.15
CA PRO A 271 -4.28 -18.45 11.94
C PRO A 271 -4.80 -19.29 13.12
N GLU A 272 -4.33 -20.53 13.30
CA GLU A 272 -4.79 -21.50 14.31
C GLU A 272 -4.36 -21.16 15.75
N LEU A 273 -4.94 -20.10 16.33
CA LEU A 273 -4.62 -19.69 17.69
C LEU A 273 -5.48 -20.37 18.75
N LYS A 274 -4.85 -20.80 19.84
CA LYS A 274 -5.50 -21.37 21.04
C LYS A 274 -5.05 -20.61 22.27
N VAL A 275 -5.95 -20.37 23.22
CA VAL A 275 -5.56 -19.79 24.52
C VAL A 275 -4.55 -20.72 25.19
N SER A 276 -3.48 -20.16 25.77
CA SER A 276 -2.48 -20.97 26.48
C SER A 276 -2.96 -21.42 27.85
N ASP A 277 -2.99 -22.73 28.08
CA ASP A 277 -3.29 -23.31 29.39
C ASP A 277 -2.18 -23.03 30.40
N SER A 278 -0.92 -23.02 29.98
CA SER A 278 0.24 -22.80 30.86
C SER A 278 0.33 -21.36 31.37
N LEU A 279 -0.21 -20.39 30.62
CA LEU A 279 -0.39 -19.01 31.07
C LEU A 279 -1.57 -18.82 32.03
N GLY A 280 -2.42 -19.85 32.23
CA GLY A 280 -3.55 -19.85 33.16
C GLY A 280 -4.90 -20.24 32.55
N GLY A 281 -4.96 -20.45 31.23
CA GLY A 281 -6.18 -20.86 30.53
C GLY A 281 -7.20 -19.74 30.29
N GLU A 282 -8.25 -20.07 29.55
CA GLU A 282 -9.27 -19.14 29.06
C GLU A 282 -9.98 -18.37 30.18
N GLN A 283 -10.36 -19.05 31.25
CA GLN A 283 -11.08 -18.42 32.36
C GLN A 283 -10.20 -17.37 33.05
N ALA A 284 -8.92 -17.65 33.28
CA ALA A 284 -7.99 -16.69 33.88
C ALA A 284 -7.76 -15.49 32.96
N LEU A 285 -7.63 -15.69 31.64
CA LEU A 285 -7.52 -14.58 30.69
C LEU A 285 -8.74 -13.66 30.77
N LYS A 286 -9.94 -14.23 30.67
CA LYS A 286 -11.21 -13.48 30.74
C LYS A 286 -11.36 -12.72 32.06
N ASP A 287 -11.09 -13.38 33.19
CA ASP A 287 -11.30 -12.78 34.50
C ASP A 287 -10.32 -11.64 34.79
N ASN A 288 -9.07 -11.77 34.34
CA ASN A 288 -8.08 -10.73 34.58
C ASN A 288 -8.20 -9.55 33.61
N ILE A 289 -8.69 -9.77 32.37
CA ILE A 289 -9.14 -8.67 31.50
C ILE A 289 -10.25 -7.86 32.18
N LYS A 290 -11.26 -8.53 32.77
CA LYS A 290 -12.35 -7.85 33.50
C LYS A 290 -11.85 -7.04 34.69
N LYS A 291 -10.82 -7.51 35.40
CA LYS A 291 -10.21 -6.76 36.51
C LYS A 291 -9.57 -5.46 36.01
N VAL A 292 -8.83 -5.51 34.91
CA VAL A 292 -8.25 -4.30 34.28
C VAL A 292 -9.36 -3.32 33.87
N GLN A 293 -10.42 -3.82 33.23
CA GLN A 293 -11.58 -3.01 32.83
C GLN A 293 -12.29 -2.37 34.03
N LYS A 294 -12.39 -3.07 35.16
CA LYS A 294 -12.97 -2.52 36.40
C LYS A 294 -12.14 -1.37 36.98
N GLU A 295 -10.83 -1.35 36.75
CA GLU A 295 -9.95 -0.24 37.12
C GLU A 295 -9.96 0.91 36.10
N GLY A 296 -10.75 0.80 35.02
CA GLY A 296 -10.89 1.81 33.96
C GLY A 296 -9.98 1.59 32.75
N GLY A 297 -9.21 0.50 32.73
CA GLY A 297 -8.27 0.18 31.64
C GLY A 297 -8.91 -0.54 30.47
N ASN A 298 -8.22 -0.52 29.33
CA ASN A 298 -8.58 -1.31 28.16
C ASN A 298 -7.56 -2.42 27.91
N VAL A 299 -8.00 -3.50 27.26
CA VAL A 299 -7.12 -4.59 26.83
C VAL A 299 -7.42 -4.93 25.38
N THR A 300 -6.36 -5.08 24.59
CA THR A 300 -6.42 -5.55 23.20
C THR A 300 -5.66 -6.87 23.08
N LEU A 301 -6.13 -7.75 22.20
CA LEU A 301 -5.47 -9.01 21.87
C LEU A 301 -4.87 -8.87 20.47
N TYR A 302 -3.56 -9.07 20.36
CA TYR A 302 -2.89 -9.05 19.07
C TYR A 302 -3.16 -10.34 18.30
N PHE A 303 -3.50 -10.19 17.03
CA PHE A 303 -3.65 -11.24 16.04
C PHE A 303 -3.09 -10.74 14.71
N GLN A 304 -2.57 -11.65 13.88
CA GLN A 304 -2.02 -11.34 12.57
C GLN A 304 -2.77 -12.13 11.49
N GLY A 305 -3.56 -11.42 10.68
CA GLY A 305 -4.38 -12.01 9.61
C GLY A 305 -3.72 -12.06 8.24
N HIS A 306 -2.44 -11.69 8.13
CA HIS A 306 -1.70 -11.76 6.86
C HIS A 306 -0.88 -13.06 6.71
N LEU A 307 -0.56 -13.73 7.81
CA LEU A 307 0.42 -14.82 7.84
C LEU A 307 -0.25 -16.18 8.01
N ILE A 308 0.25 -17.17 7.26
CA ILE A 308 -0.14 -18.57 7.38
C ILE A 308 1.10 -19.39 7.72
N ASP A 309 1.09 -20.03 8.89
CA ASP A 309 2.21 -20.84 9.35
C ASP A 309 2.34 -22.12 8.54
N VAL A 310 3.40 -22.21 7.73
CA VAL A 310 3.62 -23.31 6.77
C VAL A 310 3.81 -24.68 7.43
N THR A 311 4.04 -24.70 8.75
CA THR A 311 4.26 -25.93 9.51
C THR A 311 2.96 -26.56 10.04
N THR A 312 1.86 -25.81 10.04
CA THR A 312 0.56 -26.22 10.57
C THR A 312 -0.15 -27.22 9.66
N ASP A 313 -1.11 -27.96 10.23
CA ASP A 313 -1.95 -28.86 9.45
C ASP A 313 -3.00 -28.08 8.65
N TYR A 314 -3.43 -26.92 9.14
CA TYR A 314 -4.25 -26.00 8.34
C TYR A 314 -3.56 -25.63 7.03
N TYR A 315 -2.29 -25.20 7.05
CA TYR A 315 -1.57 -24.85 5.82
C TYR A 315 -1.47 -26.03 4.85
N LYS A 316 -1.06 -27.20 5.34
CA LYS A 316 -0.84 -28.39 4.50
C LYS A 316 -2.10 -28.88 3.79
N ASN A 317 -3.28 -28.68 4.40
CA ASN A 317 -4.54 -29.20 3.88
C ASN A 317 -5.40 -28.14 3.19
N VAL A 318 -5.33 -26.88 3.63
CA VAL A 318 -6.25 -25.82 3.21
C VAL A 318 -5.50 -24.53 2.88
N GLY A 319 -4.69 -24.02 3.81
CA GLY A 319 -4.09 -22.69 3.72
C GLY A 319 -3.14 -22.47 2.53
N CYS A 320 -2.49 -23.51 2.02
CA CYS A 320 -1.65 -23.42 0.81
C CYS A 320 -2.44 -23.04 -0.46
N ASN A 321 -3.77 -23.19 -0.45
CA ASN A 321 -4.64 -22.74 -1.55
C ASN A 321 -4.91 -21.23 -1.50
N TYR A 322 -4.63 -20.58 -0.37
CA TYR A 322 -4.98 -19.18 -0.11
C TYR A 322 -3.76 -18.24 -0.13
N GLU A 323 -2.57 -18.76 -0.36
CA GLU A 323 -1.33 -18.00 -0.36
C GLU A 323 -1.18 -17.11 -1.59
N ALA A 324 -0.57 -15.94 -1.41
CA ALA A 324 -0.12 -15.11 -2.52
C ALA A 324 1.10 -15.75 -3.19
N LYS A 325 1.12 -15.74 -4.53
CA LYS A 325 2.19 -16.31 -5.34
C LYS A 325 2.75 -15.27 -6.28
N ASN A 326 4.06 -15.34 -6.52
CA ASN A 326 4.68 -14.55 -7.56
C ASN A 326 4.31 -15.09 -8.96
N HIS A 327 4.75 -14.39 -10.00
CA HIS A 327 4.48 -14.77 -11.39
C HIS A 327 4.97 -16.19 -11.77
N TRP A 328 5.96 -16.73 -11.04
CA TRP A 328 6.50 -18.08 -11.24
C TRP A 328 5.74 -19.16 -10.46
N GLY A 329 4.64 -18.79 -9.78
CA GLY A 329 3.85 -19.70 -8.95
C GLY A 329 4.50 -20.03 -7.60
N VAL A 330 5.57 -19.32 -7.20
CA VAL A 330 6.23 -19.53 -5.91
C VAL A 330 5.54 -18.67 -4.85
N PRO A 331 5.17 -19.23 -3.68
CA PRO A 331 4.57 -18.45 -2.60
C PRO A 331 5.51 -17.36 -2.09
N TYR A 332 4.94 -16.23 -1.70
CA TYR A 332 5.67 -15.24 -0.93
C TYR A 332 5.80 -15.71 0.53
N TYR A 333 7.02 -15.65 1.05
CA TYR A 333 7.32 -16.06 2.41
C TYR A 333 7.86 -14.90 3.23
N GLU A 334 7.42 -14.85 4.49
CA GLU A 334 8.01 -14.01 5.52
C GLU A 334 8.66 -14.87 6.59
N GLN A 335 9.81 -14.41 7.09
CA GLN A 335 10.63 -15.14 8.04
C GLN A 335 10.96 -14.29 9.25
N TYR A 336 10.63 -14.80 10.43
CA TYR A 336 10.79 -14.08 11.70
C TYR A 336 11.54 -14.92 12.72
N SER A 337 12.51 -14.29 13.39
CA SER A 337 13.16 -14.83 14.59
C SER A 337 13.06 -13.76 15.69
N LYS A 338 12.15 -13.99 16.64
CA LYS A 338 11.84 -13.06 17.73
C LYS A 338 12.32 -13.64 19.05
N TYR A 339 12.99 -12.80 19.86
CA TYR A 339 13.45 -13.08 21.22
C TYR A 339 14.14 -14.44 21.41
N TYR A 340 15.47 -14.43 21.34
CA TYR A 340 16.30 -15.61 21.38
C TYR A 340 17.47 -15.44 22.37
N TYR A 341 17.91 -16.57 22.95
CA TYR A 341 19.11 -16.64 23.79
C TYR A 341 20.18 -17.55 23.18
N SER A 342 20.16 -17.77 21.87
CA SER A 342 21.22 -18.51 21.17
C SER A 342 21.44 -18.02 19.75
N SER A 343 22.69 -18.14 19.28
CA SER A 343 23.03 -17.87 17.89
C SER A 343 22.33 -18.81 16.91
N PHE A 344 22.01 -20.04 17.35
CA PHE A 344 21.24 -20.98 16.54
C PHE A 344 19.83 -20.43 16.28
N LEU A 345 19.14 -20.00 17.34
CA LEU A 345 17.80 -19.46 17.23
C LEU A 345 17.75 -18.16 16.43
N LYS A 346 18.77 -17.30 16.62
CA LYS A 346 18.90 -16.03 15.92
C LYS A 346 19.08 -16.20 14.41
N ASN A 347 19.95 -17.13 14.00
CA ASN A 347 20.48 -17.14 12.63
C ASN A 347 19.93 -18.28 11.76
N TYR A 348 19.34 -19.32 12.35
CA TYR A 348 19.04 -20.57 11.62
C TYR A 348 17.66 -21.18 11.90
N THR A 349 16.81 -20.56 12.73
CA THR A 349 15.49 -21.11 13.05
C THR A 349 14.36 -20.10 12.86
N PHE A 350 14.42 -19.32 11.78
CA PHE A 350 13.36 -18.40 11.44
C PHE A 350 12.04 -19.16 11.26
N LYS A 351 11.01 -18.72 11.98
CA LYS A 351 9.66 -19.16 11.73
C LYS A 351 9.24 -18.63 10.36
N THR A 352 8.84 -19.54 9.48
CA THR A 352 8.45 -19.23 8.10
C THR A 352 6.94 -19.21 7.99
N PHE A 353 6.42 -18.19 7.33
CA PHE A 353 5.00 -18.01 7.04
C PHE A 353 4.82 -17.78 5.55
N ALA A 354 3.80 -18.38 4.96
CA ALA A 354 3.30 -17.93 3.67
C ALA A 354 2.43 -16.68 3.90
N THR A 355 2.47 -15.73 2.97
CA THR A 355 1.58 -14.56 3.01
C THR A 355 0.25 -14.94 2.38
N ALA A 356 -0.86 -14.67 3.05
CA ALA A 356 -2.19 -14.86 2.48
C ALA A 356 -2.45 -13.89 1.33
N CYS A 357 -3.13 -14.36 0.29
CA CYS A 357 -3.60 -13.53 -0.80
C CYS A 357 -4.73 -12.63 -0.31
N PRO A 358 -4.56 -11.29 -0.29
CA PRO A 358 -5.60 -10.39 0.21
C PRO A 358 -6.87 -10.42 -0.65
N SER A 359 -6.79 -10.91 -1.89
CA SER A 359 -7.94 -11.08 -2.80
C SER A 359 -8.60 -12.46 -2.73
N CYS A 360 -8.13 -13.36 -1.86
CA CYS A 360 -8.76 -14.66 -1.66
C CYS A 360 -9.98 -14.52 -0.75
N THR A 361 -11.18 -14.71 -1.31
CA THR A 361 -12.45 -14.57 -0.60
C THR A 361 -12.55 -15.50 0.61
N GLU A 362 -12.09 -16.74 0.47
CA GLU A 362 -12.10 -17.75 1.55
C GLU A 362 -11.21 -17.33 2.73
N TRP A 363 -10.06 -16.72 2.45
CA TRP A 363 -9.21 -16.16 3.49
C TRP A 363 -9.85 -14.94 4.17
N GLN A 364 -10.45 -14.03 3.39
CA GLN A 364 -11.17 -12.88 3.94
C GLN A 364 -12.29 -13.31 4.89
N GLN A 365 -13.09 -14.31 4.49
CA GLN A 365 -14.16 -14.85 5.31
C GLN A 365 -13.63 -15.44 6.62
N LEU A 366 -12.54 -16.22 6.57
CA LEU A 366 -11.92 -16.78 7.78
C LEU A 366 -11.42 -15.70 8.75
N MET A 367 -10.96 -14.54 8.25
CA MET A 367 -10.50 -13.44 9.10
C MET A 367 -11.64 -12.61 9.72
N GLU A 368 -12.87 -12.76 9.21
CA GLU A 368 -14.07 -12.10 9.76
C GLU A 368 -14.74 -12.91 10.89
N GLU A 369 -14.48 -14.23 10.95
CA GLU A 369 -14.92 -15.15 12.02
C GLU A 369 -14.17 -14.91 13.34
#